data_AF-A0A497GA35-F1
#
_entry.id   AF-A0A497GA35-F1
#
_cell.length_a   1.000
_cell.length_b   1.000
_cell.length_c   1.000
_cell.angle_alpha   90.00
_cell.angle_beta   90.00
_cell.angle_gamma   90.00
#
_symmetry.space_group_name_H-M   'P 1'
#
loop_
_entity.id
_entity.type
_entity.pdbx_description
1 polymer ?
#
loop_
_entity_poly.entity_id
_entity_poly.type
_entity_poly.pdbx_seq_one_letter_code
_entity_poly.pdbx_strand_id
1 'polypeptide(L)'
;MRIVSLGDSVTLSYGGDRSPWVSHSWPAILGRILSSNLGERVEVVNSGVNGDTTRLALARIDRDVFQHNPDLLIVMFGLNDALSLHRGLSIEEYENNLRLIAELASYRGVRVVFMTPNPVTERFERYDSGRSLERLLKYVEAVRRVAGERGAKLVDLFELFQRDDYYRSLIRDGIHPNYDLQGVIANYVASEVSPLLGGPRIPRVRLHRLVRVRLDDMYNAFTDIAKWRGRFYVTFRVGTAHFIPDAPDGRIAVLESSDLSSWRRAAVLEVKGWDARDPKLLALGDRLILYTPSWSPERRVRETFAFYTRDGERWEGPVSCGEYVFWRPRRLGDEIYVAAYRPEGEGWELHLLKSRDGLKWRYVTTMYRGDMVNETELLFRGDEAVALARVEKRPRRALVLRSKYPFEEWSARRSNLVLQSPAMIEHRGLIVVAGRVFTREWSGGPYMPDYARTGILVLEGDRLKLLMELPSAGDTAYPGMLPLEGGRIAVSYYSSHERYLGEDLLSRYRPYTQDYKPGIYLAIISVHP
;
A
#
# COMPACT_ATOMS: atom_id res chain seq x y z
N MET A 1 22.36 8.07 3.33
CA MET A 1 21.85 8.84 4.50
C MET A 1 21.37 7.90 5.59
N ARG A 2 21.55 8.27 6.86
CA ARG A 2 21.05 7.53 8.03
C ARG A 2 20.24 8.43 8.97
N ILE A 3 19.10 7.93 9.39
CA ILE A 3 18.20 8.57 10.35
C ILE A 3 18.06 7.63 11.53
N VAL A 4 18.00 8.16 12.75
CA VAL A 4 17.63 7.38 13.94
C VAL A 4 16.28 7.88 14.44
N SER A 5 15.34 6.96 14.65
CA SER A 5 14.08 7.22 15.35
C SER A 5 14.22 6.74 16.80
N LEU A 6 14.41 7.69 17.72
CA LEU A 6 14.51 7.44 19.16
C LEU A 6 13.13 7.63 19.81
N GLY A 7 12.65 6.60 20.50
CA GLY A 7 11.35 6.68 21.16
C GLY A 7 11.00 5.49 22.04
N ASP A 8 9.72 5.36 22.32
CA ASP A 8 9.13 4.31 23.16
C ASP A 8 8.52 3.15 22.33
N SER A 9 7.52 2.46 22.89
CA SER A 9 6.78 1.36 22.25
C SER A 9 6.09 1.76 20.94
N VAL A 10 5.72 3.02 20.75
CA VAL A 10 5.08 3.48 19.50
C VAL A 10 6.11 3.67 18.40
N THR A 11 7.34 4.10 18.74
CA THR A 11 8.47 4.10 17.79
C THR A 11 8.89 2.69 17.44
N LEU A 12 8.96 1.82 18.45
CA LEU A 12 9.26 0.40 18.28
C LEU A 12 8.22 -0.30 17.38
N SER A 13 6.97 0.22 17.38
CA SER A 13 5.80 -0.32 16.68
C SER A 13 5.26 -1.61 17.32
N TYR A 14 4.03 -1.96 16.94
CA TYR A 14 3.32 -3.17 17.37
C TYR A 14 4.18 -4.43 17.14
N GLY A 15 4.47 -5.17 18.22
CA GLY A 15 5.19 -6.46 18.22
C GLY A 15 6.60 -6.47 18.84
N GLY A 16 7.25 -5.32 19.04
CA GLY A 16 8.56 -5.23 19.72
C GLY A 16 9.80 -5.67 18.93
N ASP A 17 10.98 -5.69 19.57
CA ASP A 17 12.29 -6.00 18.98
C ASP A 17 12.40 -7.45 18.46
N ARG A 18 11.55 -8.33 18.97
CA ARG A 18 11.45 -9.75 18.60
C ARG A 18 10.34 -10.02 17.59
N SER A 19 9.69 -8.96 17.12
CA SER A 19 8.68 -9.03 16.06
C SER A 19 9.35 -9.43 14.75
N PRO A 20 8.94 -10.52 14.06
CA PRO A 20 9.35 -10.76 12.68
C PRO A 20 8.90 -9.65 11.71
N TRP A 21 8.22 -8.62 12.23
CA TRP A 21 7.53 -7.54 11.52
C TRP A 21 8.26 -6.18 11.63
N VAL A 22 9.54 -6.11 12.00
CA VAL A 22 10.29 -4.83 12.06
C VAL A 22 10.19 -4.06 10.73
N SER A 23 10.16 -4.76 9.60
CA SER A 23 10.00 -4.16 8.27
C SER A 23 8.67 -3.42 8.06
N HIS A 24 7.68 -3.65 8.90
CA HIS A 24 6.34 -3.05 8.88
C HIS A 24 6.19 -1.85 9.82
N SER A 25 7.18 -1.56 10.65
CA SER A 25 7.18 -0.39 11.52
C SER A 25 7.23 0.91 10.70
N TRP A 26 6.60 1.98 11.19
CA TRP A 26 6.64 3.27 10.52
C TRP A 26 8.07 3.79 10.24
N PRO A 27 9.12 3.56 11.08
CA PRO A 27 10.49 3.95 10.74
C PRO A 27 11.02 3.17 9.52
N ALA A 28 10.74 1.87 9.43
CA ALA A 28 11.17 1.05 8.29
C ALA A 28 10.45 1.47 6.99
N ILE A 29 9.14 1.78 7.06
CA ILE A 29 8.37 2.29 5.92
C ILE A 29 8.88 3.69 5.52
N LEU A 30 9.18 4.56 6.50
CA LEU A 30 9.74 5.89 6.27
C LEU A 30 11.03 5.82 5.46
N GLY A 31 11.95 4.90 5.81
CA GLY A 31 13.19 4.71 5.06
C GLY A 31 12.95 4.33 3.60
N ARG A 32 11.93 3.51 3.30
CA ARG A 32 11.57 3.14 1.93
C ARG A 32 10.92 4.29 1.16
N ILE A 33 10.02 5.05 1.80
CA ILE A 33 9.42 6.25 1.21
C ILE A 33 10.52 7.26 0.87
N LEU A 34 11.39 7.60 1.82
CA LEU A 34 12.47 8.56 1.60
C LEU A 34 13.46 8.07 0.55
N SER A 35 13.87 6.80 0.59
CA SER A 35 14.78 6.25 -0.43
C SER A 35 14.20 6.36 -1.84
N SER A 36 12.92 6.05 -1.99
CA SER A 36 12.22 6.13 -3.28
C SER A 36 12.13 7.58 -3.80
N ASN A 37 11.87 8.55 -2.93
CA ASN A 37 11.66 9.95 -3.31
C ASN A 37 12.96 10.74 -3.50
N LEU A 38 13.98 10.47 -2.68
CA LEU A 38 15.30 11.12 -2.79
C LEU A 38 16.16 10.49 -3.89
N GLY A 39 15.89 9.22 -4.26
CA GLY A 39 16.66 8.51 -5.27
C GLY A 39 18.01 8.00 -4.76
N GLU A 40 18.21 7.95 -3.45
CA GLU A 40 19.37 7.37 -2.77
C GLU A 40 18.94 6.47 -1.62
N ARG A 41 19.86 5.71 -1.02
CA ARG A 41 19.53 4.83 0.11
C ARG A 41 19.43 5.64 1.42
N VAL A 42 18.26 5.58 2.04
CA VAL A 42 17.98 6.10 3.39
C VAL A 42 17.74 4.94 4.34
N GLU A 43 18.64 4.78 5.31
CA GLU A 43 18.46 3.84 6.41
C GLU A 43 17.81 4.57 7.59
N VAL A 44 16.73 4.01 8.13
CA VAL A 44 16.11 4.50 9.36
C VAL A 44 16.29 3.44 10.44
N VAL A 45 17.13 3.73 11.41
CA VAL A 45 17.37 2.89 12.58
C VAL A 45 16.21 3.11 13.55
N ASN A 46 15.51 2.02 13.89
CA ASN A 46 14.46 2.04 14.89
C ASN A 46 15.09 1.83 16.28
N SER A 47 15.17 2.88 17.07
CA SER A 47 15.68 2.89 18.44
C SER A 47 14.54 3.05 19.47
N GLY A 48 13.37 2.52 19.15
CA GLY A 48 12.23 2.43 20.06
C GLY A 48 12.42 1.36 21.15
N VAL A 49 12.03 1.63 22.39
CA VAL A 49 12.08 0.67 23.50
C VAL A 49 10.74 0.65 24.24
N ASN A 50 10.22 -0.53 24.57
CA ASN A 50 8.93 -0.62 25.24
C ASN A 50 8.99 -0.04 26.67
N GLY A 51 7.99 0.77 27.04
CA GLY A 51 7.89 1.41 28.36
C GLY A 51 8.90 2.52 28.62
N ASP A 52 9.68 2.90 27.60
CA ASP A 52 10.78 3.83 27.74
C ASP A 52 10.29 5.27 27.98
N THR A 53 11.04 6.05 28.76
CA THR A 53 10.80 7.48 29.03
C THR A 53 11.98 8.30 28.54
N THR A 54 11.84 9.62 28.47
CA THR A 54 12.96 10.51 28.12
C THR A 54 14.17 10.38 29.03
N ARG A 55 13.98 10.07 30.33
CA ARG A 55 15.07 9.76 31.27
C ARG A 55 15.87 8.53 30.85
N LEU A 56 15.17 7.45 30.50
CA LEU A 56 15.81 6.20 30.06
C LEU A 56 16.44 6.34 28.68
N ALA A 57 15.83 7.13 27.79
CA ALA A 57 16.37 7.46 26.48
C ALA A 57 17.74 8.16 26.57
N LEU A 58 17.89 9.12 27.50
CA LEU A 58 19.18 9.78 27.76
C LEU A 58 20.26 8.80 28.23
N ALA A 59 19.90 7.83 29.08
CA ALA A 59 20.85 6.83 29.57
C ALA A 59 21.40 5.91 28.47
N ARG A 60 20.70 5.80 27.32
CA ARG A 60 21.10 4.96 26.18
C ARG A 60 21.43 5.73 24.90
N ILE A 61 21.41 7.06 24.92
CA ILE A 61 21.48 7.88 23.70
C ILE A 61 22.78 7.69 22.92
N ASP A 62 23.92 7.53 23.60
CA ASP A 62 25.19 7.28 22.91
C ASP A 62 25.16 5.95 22.15
N ARG A 63 24.66 4.88 22.79
CA ARG A 63 24.55 3.54 22.19
C ARG A 63 23.54 3.51 21.04
N ASP A 64 22.35 4.05 21.26
CA ASP A 64 21.21 3.84 20.35
C ASP A 64 21.04 4.95 19.30
N VAL A 65 21.78 6.05 19.44
CA VAL A 65 21.77 7.15 18.47
C VAL A 65 23.16 7.40 17.93
N PHE A 66 24.11 7.81 18.78
CA PHE A 66 25.35 8.39 18.28
C PHE A 66 26.34 7.36 17.71
N GLN A 67 26.34 6.11 18.19
CA GLN A 67 27.10 5.02 17.56
C GLN A 67 26.68 4.75 16.11
N HIS A 68 25.46 5.12 15.73
CA HIS A 68 24.99 5.01 14.36
C HIS A 68 25.47 6.15 13.45
N ASN A 69 26.05 7.24 13.97
CA ASN A 69 26.42 8.42 13.18
C ASN A 69 25.28 8.94 12.26
N PRO A 70 24.12 9.33 12.82
CA PRO A 70 22.96 9.74 12.02
C PRO A 70 23.09 11.16 11.46
N ASP A 71 22.51 11.39 10.29
CA ASP A 71 22.32 12.71 9.67
C ASP A 71 21.12 13.47 10.27
N LEU A 72 20.17 12.72 10.86
CA LEU A 72 18.92 13.21 11.44
C LEU A 72 18.48 12.32 12.60
N LEU A 73 18.03 12.94 13.70
CA LEU A 73 17.42 12.28 14.84
C LEU A 73 15.94 12.68 14.93
N ILE A 74 15.05 11.70 14.92
CA ILE A 74 13.62 11.87 15.19
C ILE A 74 13.36 11.42 16.64
N VAL A 75 12.78 12.29 17.46
CA VAL A 75 12.53 12.04 18.90
C VAL A 75 11.04 12.00 19.16
N MET A 76 10.52 10.87 19.65
CA MET A 76 9.11 10.72 20.03
C MET A 76 8.95 10.02 21.38
N PHE A 77 8.54 10.80 22.39
CA PHE A 77 8.23 10.35 23.74
C PHE A 77 7.05 11.14 24.30
N GLY A 78 6.55 10.78 25.48
CA GLY A 78 5.52 11.53 26.19
C GLY A 78 4.40 10.66 26.74
N LEU A 79 4.14 9.49 26.15
CA LEU A 79 3.14 8.55 26.67
C LEU A 79 3.56 8.00 28.03
N ASN A 80 4.71 7.32 28.11
CA ASN A 80 5.18 6.75 29.37
C ASN A 80 5.60 7.84 30.37
N ASP A 81 6.17 8.95 29.88
CA ASP A 81 6.53 10.09 30.72
C ASP A 81 5.31 10.66 31.45
N ALA A 82 4.15 10.72 30.78
CA ALA A 82 2.90 11.18 31.37
C ALA A 82 2.13 10.10 32.16
N LEU A 83 2.12 8.85 31.68
CA LEU A 83 1.13 7.83 32.06
C LEU A 83 1.68 6.65 32.87
N SER A 84 2.99 6.56 33.12
CA SER A 84 3.56 5.39 33.78
C SER A 84 3.00 5.16 35.19
N LEU A 85 2.60 3.90 35.47
CA LEU A 85 1.95 3.43 36.70
C LEU A 85 2.80 3.63 37.97
N HIS A 86 4.11 3.89 37.85
CA HIS A 86 5.06 4.03 38.95
C HIS A 86 5.55 5.47 39.19
N ARG A 87 4.72 6.46 38.85
CA ARG A 87 4.99 7.92 38.87
C ARG A 87 5.75 8.38 37.63
N GLY A 88 5.00 8.88 36.64
CA GLY A 88 5.55 9.57 35.47
C GLY A 88 6.51 10.71 35.83
N LEU A 89 7.31 11.15 34.86
CA LEU A 89 8.28 12.24 35.03
C LEU A 89 7.55 13.55 35.32
N SER A 90 8.15 14.50 36.04
CA SER A 90 7.57 15.85 36.09
C SER A 90 7.64 16.49 34.70
N ILE A 91 6.75 17.46 34.43
CA ILE A 91 6.77 18.18 33.15
C ILE A 91 8.11 18.91 32.93
N GLU A 92 8.68 19.46 34.02
CA GLU A 92 9.97 20.14 34.01
C GLU A 92 11.11 19.18 33.66
N GLU A 93 11.14 17.99 34.27
CA GLU A 93 12.13 16.98 33.96
C GLU A 93 12.01 16.50 32.50
N TYR A 94 10.78 16.26 32.03
CA TYR A 94 10.53 15.88 30.65
C TYR A 94 11.04 16.93 29.65
N GLU A 95 10.72 18.21 29.87
CA GLU A 95 11.21 19.30 29.02
C GLU A 95 12.73 19.42 29.05
N ASN A 96 13.33 19.34 30.24
CA ASN A 96 14.78 19.38 30.39
C ASN A 96 15.46 18.20 29.69
N ASN A 97 14.86 17.01 29.74
CA ASN A 97 15.37 15.85 29.01
C ASN A 97 15.31 16.06 27.49
N LEU A 98 14.19 16.56 26.96
CA LEU A 98 14.08 16.88 25.52
C LEU A 98 15.09 17.94 25.08
N ARG A 99 15.28 18.99 25.91
CA ARG A 99 16.30 20.03 25.71
C ARG A 99 17.70 19.42 25.65
N LEU A 100 18.04 18.56 26.60
CA LEU A 100 19.34 17.91 26.67
C LEU A 100 19.58 16.97 25.48
N ILE A 101 18.56 16.21 25.04
CA ILE A 101 18.65 15.39 23.83
C ILE A 101 19.00 16.26 22.61
N ALA A 102 18.33 17.41 22.45
CA ALA A 102 18.63 18.34 21.36
C ALA A 102 20.04 18.95 21.45
N GLU A 103 20.49 19.32 22.65
CA GLU A 103 21.84 19.86 22.87
C GLU A 103 22.92 18.82 22.53
N LEU A 104 22.76 17.58 23.01
CA LEU A 104 23.70 16.49 22.73
C LEU A 104 23.77 16.16 21.23
N ALA A 105 22.63 16.20 20.53
CA ALA A 105 22.57 16.01 19.08
C ALA A 105 23.22 17.17 18.34
N SER A 106 22.92 18.42 18.72
CA SER A 106 23.51 19.62 18.14
C SER A 106 25.03 19.66 18.29
N TYR A 107 25.56 19.31 19.48
CA TYR A 107 27.01 19.21 19.72
C TYR A 107 27.71 18.22 18.77
N ARG A 108 26.98 17.20 18.31
CA ARG A 108 27.47 16.19 17.35
C ARG A 108 27.10 16.50 15.90
N GLY A 109 26.56 17.69 15.62
CA GLY A 109 26.14 18.10 14.27
C GLY A 109 24.91 17.36 13.73
N VAL A 110 24.14 16.69 14.60
CA VAL A 110 22.94 15.94 14.22
C VAL A 110 21.70 16.85 14.30
N ARG A 111 20.94 16.93 13.21
CA ARG A 111 19.67 17.68 13.18
C ARG A 111 18.58 16.94 13.93
N VAL A 112 17.74 17.66 14.67
CA VAL A 112 16.65 17.07 15.46
C VAL A 112 15.29 17.43 14.89
N VAL A 113 14.43 16.43 14.81
CA VAL A 113 12.99 16.54 14.56
C VAL A 113 12.28 16.04 15.82
N PHE A 114 11.44 16.87 16.41
CA PHE A 114 10.59 16.45 17.52
C PHE A 114 9.24 15.99 16.98
N MET A 115 8.74 14.89 17.53
CA MET A 115 7.43 14.35 17.21
C MET A 115 6.61 14.22 18.49
N THR A 116 5.41 14.78 18.51
CA THR A 116 4.48 14.61 19.64
C THR A 116 4.05 13.14 19.73
N PRO A 117 3.67 12.61 20.91
CA PRO A 117 3.05 11.29 21.00
C PRO A 117 1.68 11.25 20.29
N ASN A 118 1.16 10.06 19.98
CA ASN A 118 -0.25 9.90 19.61
C ASN A 118 -1.18 10.11 20.82
N PRO A 119 -2.48 10.41 20.62
CA PRO A 119 -3.42 10.51 21.71
C PRO A 119 -3.71 9.15 22.35
N VAL A 120 -4.15 9.16 23.60
CA VAL A 120 -4.82 8.02 24.24
C VAL A 120 -6.33 8.06 23.96
N THR A 121 -6.99 6.91 24.03
CA THR A 121 -8.46 6.82 23.89
C THR A 121 -9.13 6.41 25.19
N GLU A 122 -10.46 6.58 25.27
CA GLU A 122 -11.32 6.21 26.40
C GLU A 122 -11.13 4.75 26.86
N ARG A 123 -10.60 3.87 26.00
CA ARG A 123 -10.29 2.48 26.39
C ARG A 123 -9.16 2.39 27.40
N PHE A 124 -8.20 3.33 27.37
CA PHE A 124 -7.12 3.41 28.35
C PHE A 124 -7.62 3.94 29.70
N GLU A 125 -8.67 4.76 29.73
CA GLU A 125 -9.27 5.31 30.96
C GLU A 125 -9.88 4.23 31.86
N ARG A 126 -10.01 2.98 31.41
CA ARG A 126 -10.38 1.85 32.27
C ARG A 126 -9.26 1.46 33.25
N TYR A 127 -8.04 1.93 33.03
CA TYR A 127 -6.85 1.61 33.82
C TYR A 127 -6.28 2.81 34.60
N ASP A 128 -6.85 4.01 34.43
CA ASP A 128 -6.43 5.25 35.11
C ASP A 128 -7.66 6.10 35.46
N SER A 129 -7.53 6.94 36.48
CA SER A 129 -8.50 7.86 37.12
C SER A 129 -9.28 8.86 36.22
N GLY A 130 -9.34 8.66 34.90
CA GLY A 130 -10.08 9.50 33.96
C GLY A 130 -9.41 10.84 33.60
N ARG A 131 -8.13 11.03 33.95
CA ARG A 131 -7.35 12.26 33.66
C ARG A 131 -6.12 12.04 32.78
N SER A 132 -6.00 10.88 32.15
CA SER A 132 -4.85 10.50 31.33
C SER A 132 -4.65 11.43 30.12
N LEU A 133 -5.73 11.81 29.44
CA LEU A 133 -5.68 12.74 28.31
C LEU A 133 -5.27 14.16 28.73
N GLU A 134 -5.88 14.70 29.80
CA GLU A 134 -5.54 16.04 30.33
C GLU A 134 -4.06 16.11 30.73
N ARG A 135 -3.55 15.04 31.35
CA ARG A 135 -2.13 14.94 31.69
C ARG A 135 -1.27 14.88 30.44
N LEU A 136 -1.58 14.00 29.49
CA LEU A 136 -0.82 13.83 28.25
C LEU A 136 -0.73 15.13 27.44
N LEU A 137 -1.81 15.93 27.38
CA LEU A 137 -1.83 17.22 26.70
C LEU A 137 -0.72 18.17 27.20
N LYS A 138 -0.39 18.15 28.49
CA LYS A 138 0.71 18.96 29.04
C LYS A 138 2.05 18.58 28.41
N TYR A 139 2.30 17.28 28.18
CA TYR A 139 3.53 16.77 27.57
C TYR A 139 3.54 17.03 26.06
N VAL A 140 2.39 16.95 25.39
CA VAL A 140 2.26 17.36 23.98
C VAL A 140 2.66 18.84 23.81
N GLU A 141 2.16 19.72 24.68
CA GLU A 141 2.53 21.14 24.68
C GLU A 141 4.01 21.37 25.03
N ALA A 142 4.59 20.56 25.92
CA ALA A 142 6.03 20.59 26.21
C ALA A 142 6.86 20.26 24.96
N VAL A 143 6.49 19.25 24.17
CA VAL A 143 7.16 18.94 22.89
C VAL A 143 7.07 20.11 21.92
N ARG A 144 5.86 20.69 21.75
CA ARG A 144 5.62 21.86 20.90
C ARG A 144 6.51 23.03 21.30
N ARG A 145 6.60 23.31 22.61
CA ARG A 145 7.42 24.40 23.16
C ARG A 145 8.91 24.17 22.94
N VAL A 146 9.43 23.00 23.31
CA VAL A 146 10.86 22.68 23.17
C VAL A 146 11.28 22.68 21.69
N ALA A 147 10.43 22.18 20.79
CA ALA A 147 10.69 22.27 19.36
C ALA A 147 10.83 23.72 18.88
N GLY A 148 9.92 24.61 19.32
CA GLY A 148 9.98 26.04 19.05
C GLY A 148 11.23 26.72 19.63
N GLU A 149 11.54 26.47 20.90
CA GLU A 149 12.72 27.00 21.60
C GLU A 149 14.04 26.64 20.89
N ARG A 150 14.12 25.42 20.34
CA ARG A 150 15.32 24.92 19.66
C ARG A 150 15.34 25.21 18.15
N GLY A 151 14.29 25.85 17.61
CA GLY A 151 14.14 26.01 16.16
C GLY A 151 14.10 24.67 15.40
N ALA A 152 13.73 23.58 16.09
CA ALA A 152 13.68 22.24 15.53
C ALA A 152 12.35 22.01 14.81
N LYS A 153 12.35 21.15 13.79
CA LYS A 153 11.11 20.78 13.11
C LYS A 153 10.22 20.02 14.09
N LEU A 154 8.96 20.42 14.18
CA LEU A 154 7.89 19.68 14.84
C LEU A 154 7.11 18.84 13.81
N VAL A 155 6.92 17.56 14.11
CA VAL A 155 5.93 16.68 13.46
C VAL A 155 4.83 16.40 14.48
N ASP A 156 3.66 16.99 14.28
CA ASP A 156 2.57 16.90 15.25
C ASP A 156 1.68 15.68 14.98
N LEU A 157 2.07 14.54 15.54
CA LEU A 157 1.33 13.28 15.44
C LEU A 157 0.05 13.30 16.28
N PHE A 158 0.05 14.04 17.41
CA PHE A 158 -1.10 14.15 18.27
C PHE A 158 -2.24 14.81 17.49
N GLU A 159 -1.96 15.93 16.83
CA GLU A 159 -2.92 16.66 16.01
C GLU A 159 -3.41 15.84 14.81
N LEU A 160 -2.53 15.05 14.18
CA LEU A 160 -2.90 14.18 13.06
C LEU A 160 -4.02 13.20 13.47
N PHE A 161 -3.88 12.58 14.64
CA PHE A 161 -4.85 11.61 15.15
C PHE A 161 -6.07 12.29 15.76
N GLN A 162 -5.88 13.40 16.48
CA GLN A 162 -6.97 14.11 17.16
C GLN A 162 -8.04 14.62 16.18
N ARG A 163 -7.64 14.96 14.95
CA ARG A 163 -8.55 15.43 13.89
C ARG A 163 -9.28 14.32 13.14
N ASP A 164 -8.96 13.05 13.41
CA ASP A 164 -9.49 11.93 12.64
C ASP A 164 -10.01 10.81 13.55
N ASP A 165 -11.33 10.75 13.72
CA ASP A 165 -12.02 9.73 14.51
C ASP A 165 -11.69 8.31 14.05
N TYR A 166 -11.45 8.11 12.76
CA TYR A 166 -11.06 6.80 12.25
C TYR A 166 -9.67 6.42 12.77
N TYR A 167 -8.70 7.34 12.77
CA TYR A 167 -7.37 7.07 13.33
C TYR A 167 -7.42 6.80 14.83
N ARG A 168 -8.21 7.57 15.59
CA ARG A 168 -8.43 7.30 17.02
C ARG A 168 -9.03 5.92 17.25
N SER A 169 -9.99 5.49 16.42
CA SER A 169 -10.62 4.17 16.53
C SER A 169 -9.65 2.99 16.33
N LEU A 170 -8.51 3.23 15.67
CA LEU A 170 -7.46 2.24 15.42
C LEU A 170 -6.42 2.15 16.53
N ILE A 171 -6.54 2.96 17.60
CA ILE A 171 -5.79 2.81 18.85
C ILE A 171 -6.59 1.90 19.80
N ARG A 172 -6.58 0.60 19.49
CA ARG A 172 -7.57 -0.35 20.04
C ARG A 172 -7.37 -0.71 21.50
N ASP A 173 -6.14 -0.70 22.00
CA ASP A 173 -5.81 -0.90 23.41
C ASP A 173 -5.83 0.42 24.21
N GLY A 174 -6.07 1.54 23.52
CA GLY A 174 -6.09 2.88 24.10
C GLY A 174 -4.75 3.61 24.12
N ILE A 175 -3.64 2.97 23.71
CA ILE A 175 -2.30 3.57 23.68
C ILE A 175 -1.62 3.41 22.31
N HIS A 176 -1.63 2.21 21.73
CA HIS A 176 -0.83 1.90 20.55
C HIS A 176 -1.65 1.97 19.25
N PRO A 177 -1.24 2.79 18.27
CA PRO A 177 -1.77 2.71 16.91
C PRO A 177 -1.53 1.31 16.35
N ASN A 178 -2.58 0.69 15.81
CA ASN A 178 -2.46 -0.64 15.23
C ASN A 178 -1.63 -0.63 13.93
N TYR A 179 -1.45 -1.83 13.37
CA TYR A 179 -0.70 -2.02 12.12
C TYR A 179 -1.26 -1.19 10.94
N ASP A 180 -2.56 -0.91 10.91
CA ASP A 180 -3.18 -0.23 9.78
C ASP A 180 -2.67 1.20 9.58
N LEU A 181 -2.15 1.82 10.65
CA LEU A 181 -1.68 3.19 10.66
C LEU A 181 -0.18 3.36 10.43
N GLN A 182 0.61 2.29 10.38
CA GLN A 182 2.07 2.41 10.23
C GLN A 182 2.46 3.11 8.92
N GLY A 183 1.76 2.81 7.82
CA GLY A 183 1.94 3.50 6.54
C GLY A 183 1.53 4.98 6.58
N VAL A 184 0.46 5.30 7.32
CA VAL A 184 -0.05 6.67 7.50
C VAL A 184 0.98 7.51 8.26
N ILE A 185 1.48 6.99 9.40
CA ILE A 185 2.51 7.66 10.21
C ILE A 185 3.75 7.90 9.35
N ALA A 186 4.24 6.87 8.65
CA ALA A 186 5.42 6.97 7.80
C ALA A 186 5.27 8.00 6.68
N ASN A 187 4.13 8.04 5.98
CA ASN A 187 3.86 9.04 4.94
C ASN A 187 3.80 10.46 5.52
N TYR A 188 3.15 10.64 6.67
CA TYR A 188 3.07 11.94 7.34
C TYR A 188 4.46 12.45 7.72
N VAL A 189 5.27 11.61 8.39
CA VAL A 189 6.65 11.95 8.76
C VAL A 189 7.49 12.23 7.52
N ALA A 190 7.39 11.40 6.47
CA ALA A 190 8.12 11.61 5.23
C ALA A 190 7.78 12.96 4.58
N SER A 191 6.50 13.36 4.59
CA SER A 191 6.06 14.65 4.02
C SER A 191 6.65 15.86 4.75
N GLU A 192 6.91 15.73 6.06
CA GLU A 192 7.49 16.78 6.88
C GLU A 192 9.03 16.80 6.85
N VAL A 193 9.65 15.62 6.73
CA VAL A 193 11.10 15.43 6.84
C VAL A 193 11.80 15.55 5.49
N SER A 194 11.18 15.11 4.38
CA SER A 194 11.84 15.11 3.07
C SER A 194 12.39 16.48 2.65
N PRO A 195 11.68 17.61 2.83
CA PRO A 195 12.22 18.93 2.52
C PRO A 195 13.46 19.32 3.36
N LEU A 196 13.54 18.87 4.62
CA LEU A 196 14.71 19.12 5.46
C LEU A 196 15.96 18.40 4.94
N LEU A 197 15.75 17.29 4.24
CA LEU A 197 16.81 16.49 3.64
C LEU A 197 17.18 16.97 2.23
N GLY A 198 16.68 18.14 1.79
CA GLY A 198 16.85 18.64 0.43
C GLY A 198 15.98 17.91 -0.62
N GLY A 199 15.03 17.09 -0.16
CA GLY A 199 14.11 16.34 -0.99
C GLY A 199 12.90 17.13 -1.46
N PRO A 200 12.11 16.55 -2.37
CA PRO A 200 10.85 17.14 -2.81
C PRO A 200 9.79 17.10 -1.68
N ARG A 201 8.74 17.89 -1.82
CA ARG A 201 7.52 17.66 -1.03
C ARG A 201 6.91 16.33 -1.44
N ILE A 202 6.58 15.49 -0.46
CA ILE A 202 5.94 14.20 -0.68
C ILE A 202 4.44 14.37 -0.46
N PRO A 203 3.60 14.04 -1.46
CA PRO A 203 2.14 14.08 -1.32
C PRO A 203 1.65 13.30 -0.09
N ARG A 204 0.71 13.90 0.63
CA ARG A 204 0.08 13.27 1.80
C ARG A 204 -1.02 12.32 1.37
N VAL A 205 -0.96 11.08 1.87
CA VAL A 205 -2.00 10.08 1.68
C VAL A 205 -2.79 9.95 2.97
N ARG A 206 -4.10 10.21 2.89
CA ARG A 206 -5.03 9.98 4.00
C ARG A 206 -5.75 8.66 3.80
N LEU A 207 -5.79 7.81 4.83
CA LEU A 207 -6.58 6.59 4.86
C LEU A 207 -7.91 6.88 5.55
N HIS A 208 -9.00 7.01 4.80
CA HIS A 208 -10.33 7.30 5.35
C HIS A 208 -10.99 6.06 5.96
N ARG A 209 -10.69 4.88 5.40
CA ARG A 209 -11.27 3.62 5.84
C ARG A 209 -10.48 2.44 5.25
N LEU A 210 -10.38 1.37 6.02
CA LEU A 210 -9.99 0.04 5.55
C LEU A 210 -11.15 -0.93 5.83
N VAL A 211 -11.60 -1.64 4.79
CA VAL A 211 -12.71 -2.60 4.85
C VAL A 211 -12.20 -3.98 4.50
N ARG A 212 -12.51 -4.96 5.35
CA ARG A 212 -12.34 -6.39 5.05
C ARG A 212 -13.51 -6.83 4.19
N VAL A 213 -13.29 -6.96 2.89
CA VAL A 213 -14.33 -7.34 1.93
C VAL A 213 -14.61 -8.85 2.03
N ARG A 214 -13.54 -9.64 2.15
CA ARG A 214 -13.64 -11.10 2.29
C ARG A 214 -12.44 -11.65 3.04
N LEU A 215 -12.69 -12.44 4.06
CA LEU A 215 -11.67 -13.23 4.76
C LEU A 215 -12.28 -14.57 5.13
N ASP A 216 -11.78 -15.64 4.51
CA ASP A 216 -12.21 -17.02 4.75
C ASP A 216 -11.05 -17.98 4.45
N ASP A 217 -11.33 -19.28 4.49
CA ASP A 217 -10.37 -20.32 4.17
C ASP A 217 -10.26 -20.63 2.67
N MET A 218 -10.44 -19.63 1.81
CA MET A 218 -10.13 -19.74 0.37
C MET A 218 -9.00 -18.79 0.00
N TYR A 219 -8.23 -19.16 -1.03
CA TYR A 219 -7.21 -18.32 -1.63
C TYR A 219 -7.87 -17.23 -2.48
N ASN A 220 -8.20 -16.10 -1.86
CA ASN A 220 -8.84 -14.98 -2.52
C ASN A 220 -7.79 -14.01 -3.07
N ALA A 221 -7.66 -13.91 -4.38
CA ALA A 221 -6.58 -13.15 -5.01
C ALA A 221 -7.03 -12.38 -6.26
N PHE A 222 -6.16 -11.50 -6.73
CA PHE A 222 -6.28 -10.80 -8.01
C PHE A 222 -7.57 -10.00 -8.16
N THR A 223 -7.70 -8.92 -7.40
CA THR A 223 -8.95 -8.18 -7.32
C THR A 223 -9.02 -7.04 -8.34
N ASP A 224 -10.24 -6.58 -8.60
CA ASP A 224 -10.53 -5.32 -9.28
C ASP A 224 -11.83 -4.71 -8.75
N ILE A 225 -12.05 -3.42 -8.99
CA ILE A 225 -13.22 -2.69 -8.52
C ILE A 225 -13.77 -1.76 -9.60
N ALA A 226 -15.10 -1.68 -9.72
CA ALA A 226 -15.79 -0.73 -10.59
C ALA A 226 -17.07 -0.19 -9.96
N LYS A 227 -17.52 0.97 -10.43
CA LYS A 227 -18.88 1.50 -10.17
C LYS A 227 -19.70 1.38 -11.45
N TRP A 228 -20.90 0.83 -11.35
CA TRP A 228 -21.83 0.71 -12.47
C TRP A 228 -23.27 0.84 -11.96
N ARG A 229 -24.08 1.67 -12.64
CA ARG A 229 -25.49 1.97 -12.29
C ARG A 229 -25.72 2.24 -10.80
N GLY A 230 -24.86 3.07 -10.20
CA GLY A 230 -24.98 3.48 -8.80
C GLY A 230 -24.58 2.42 -7.77
N ARG A 231 -24.14 1.23 -8.20
CA ARG A 231 -23.61 0.17 -7.34
C ARG A 231 -22.10 0.03 -7.53
N PHE A 232 -21.43 -0.48 -6.50
CA PHE A 232 -20.02 -0.82 -6.53
C PHE A 232 -19.87 -2.32 -6.64
N TYR A 233 -18.92 -2.77 -7.45
CA TYR A 233 -18.62 -4.17 -7.68
C TYR A 233 -17.15 -4.43 -7.39
N VAL A 234 -16.87 -5.43 -6.57
CA VAL A 234 -15.52 -5.97 -6.35
C VAL A 234 -15.50 -7.40 -6.86
N THR A 235 -14.48 -7.73 -7.62
CA THR A 235 -14.25 -9.10 -8.11
C THR A 235 -12.90 -9.60 -7.68
N PHE A 236 -12.76 -10.92 -7.56
CA PHE A 236 -11.51 -11.61 -7.23
C PHE A 236 -11.59 -13.09 -7.60
N ARG A 237 -10.43 -13.70 -7.85
CA ARG A 237 -10.30 -15.15 -7.96
C ARG A 237 -10.49 -15.78 -6.58
N VAL A 238 -11.19 -16.91 -6.56
CA VAL A 238 -11.33 -17.85 -5.44
C VAL A 238 -10.75 -19.19 -5.88
N GLY A 239 -9.85 -19.76 -5.09
CA GLY A 239 -9.32 -21.10 -5.28
C GLY A 239 -8.81 -21.69 -3.97
N THR A 240 -8.36 -22.93 -3.97
CA THR A 240 -7.74 -23.59 -2.81
C THR A 240 -6.27 -23.18 -2.62
N ALA A 241 -5.58 -22.82 -3.70
CA ALA A 241 -4.19 -22.34 -3.71
C ALA A 241 -3.99 -21.17 -4.70
N HIS A 242 -2.80 -20.55 -4.69
CA HIS A 242 -2.42 -19.47 -5.61
C HIS A 242 -2.57 -19.86 -7.08
N PHE A 243 -2.08 -21.06 -7.43
CA PHE A 243 -2.15 -21.64 -8.75
C PHE A 243 -1.83 -23.13 -8.66
N ILE A 244 -2.62 -23.97 -9.32
CA ILE A 244 -2.36 -25.40 -9.46
C ILE A 244 -2.27 -25.68 -10.97
N PRO A 245 -1.07 -25.91 -11.54
CA PRO A 245 -0.88 -26.02 -12.99
C PRO A 245 -1.75 -27.10 -13.66
N ASP A 246 -2.07 -28.15 -12.91
CA ASP A 246 -2.75 -29.35 -13.41
C ASP A 246 -4.24 -29.42 -13.00
N ALA A 247 -4.77 -28.41 -12.31
CA ALA A 247 -6.16 -28.41 -11.83
C ALA A 247 -6.86 -27.05 -12.08
N PRO A 248 -8.04 -27.02 -12.73
CA PRO A 248 -8.81 -25.80 -12.99
C PRO A 248 -9.64 -25.39 -11.75
N ASP A 249 -8.96 -24.97 -10.69
CA ASP A 249 -9.57 -24.72 -9.37
C ASP A 249 -10.02 -23.26 -9.18
N GLY A 250 -9.55 -22.35 -10.02
CA GLY A 250 -9.85 -20.92 -9.99
C GLY A 250 -11.24 -20.58 -10.52
N ARG A 251 -11.99 -19.84 -9.72
CA ARG A 251 -13.33 -19.29 -10.04
C ARG A 251 -13.37 -17.82 -9.69
N ILE A 252 -14.29 -17.06 -10.29
CA ILE A 252 -14.36 -15.62 -10.07
C ILE A 252 -15.57 -15.28 -9.20
N ALA A 253 -15.34 -14.76 -8.00
CA ALA A 253 -16.39 -14.16 -7.20
C ALA A 253 -16.65 -12.72 -7.64
N VAL A 254 -17.93 -12.33 -7.68
CA VAL A 254 -18.36 -10.95 -7.85
C VAL A 254 -19.22 -10.57 -6.66
N LEU A 255 -18.78 -9.56 -5.91
CA LEU A 255 -19.52 -8.97 -4.81
C LEU A 255 -19.99 -7.58 -5.20
N GLU A 256 -21.16 -7.19 -4.69
CA GLU A 256 -21.71 -5.85 -4.89
C GLU A 256 -21.99 -5.14 -3.57
N SER A 257 -21.97 -3.81 -3.61
CA SER A 257 -22.22 -2.93 -2.47
C SER A 257 -22.89 -1.63 -2.91
N SER A 258 -23.72 -1.04 -2.04
CA SER A 258 -24.22 0.33 -2.19
C SER A 258 -23.35 1.38 -1.51
N ASP A 259 -22.50 0.99 -0.57
CA ASP A 259 -21.86 1.91 0.40
C ASP A 259 -20.36 1.67 0.59
N LEU A 260 -19.77 0.72 -0.13
CA LEU A 260 -18.38 0.26 -0.04
C LEU A 260 -18.04 -0.40 1.31
N SER A 261 -19.02 -0.70 2.16
CA SER A 261 -18.82 -1.28 3.48
C SER A 261 -19.51 -2.63 3.62
N SER A 262 -20.77 -2.75 3.22
CA SER A 262 -21.50 -4.00 3.23
C SER A 262 -21.49 -4.62 1.83
N TRP A 263 -21.04 -5.86 1.75
CA TRP A 263 -20.86 -6.59 0.50
C TRP A 263 -21.75 -7.82 0.47
N ARG A 264 -22.50 -7.99 -0.62
CA ARG A 264 -23.27 -9.22 -0.91
C ARG A 264 -22.75 -9.89 -2.17
N ARG A 265 -22.91 -11.20 -2.26
CA ARG A 265 -22.51 -11.95 -3.45
C ARG A 265 -23.49 -11.68 -4.59
N ALA A 266 -22.99 -11.16 -5.70
CA ALA A 266 -23.74 -10.98 -6.94
C ALA A 266 -23.63 -12.21 -7.85
N ALA A 267 -22.42 -12.78 -8.00
CA ALA A 267 -22.20 -13.95 -8.85
C ALA A 267 -20.97 -14.77 -8.43
N VAL A 268 -20.91 -16.00 -8.94
CA VAL A 268 -19.68 -16.81 -9.06
C VAL A 268 -19.60 -17.27 -10.51
N LEU A 269 -18.53 -16.90 -11.19
CA LEU A 269 -18.33 -17.14 -12.62
C LEU A 269 -17.23 -18.18 -12.80
N GLU A 270 -17.47 -19.13 -13.70
CA GLU A 270 -16.58 -20.26 -13.93
C GLU A 270 -16.40 -20.46 -15.44
N VAL A 271 -15.18 -20.80 -15.87
CA VAL A 271 -14.90 -21.23 -17.23
C VAL A 271 -14.63 -22.73 -17.16
N LYS A 272 -15.60 -23.55 -17.58
CA LYS A 272 -15.54 -25.02 -17.41
C LYS A 272 -14.27 -25.60 -18.03
N GLY A 273 -13.45 -26.28 -17.23
CA GLY A 273 -12.17 -26.87 -17.65
C GLY A 273 -10.96 -25.93 -17.60
N TRP A 274 -11.13 -24.69 -17.13
CA TRP A 274 -10.08 -23.68 -17.05
C TRP A 274 -9.96 -23.10 -15.63
N ASP A 275 -8.73 -22.82 -15.18
CA ASP A 275 -8.47 -22.04 -13.98
C ASP A 275 -8.71 -20.56 -14.33
N ALA A 276 -9.84 -19.99 -13.90
CA ALA A 276 -10.14 -18.58 -14.10
C ALA A 276 -9.31 -17.71 -13.14
N ARG A 277 -8.67 -16.66 -13.67
CA ARG A 277 -7.70 -15.83 -12.95
C ARG A 277 -7.88 -14.34 -13.25
N ASP A 278 -7.23 -13.54 -12.41
CA ASP A 278 -7.00 -12.11 -12.63
C ASP A 278 -8.21 -11.31 -13.13
N PRO A 279 -9.41 -11.42 -12.52
CA PRO A 279 -10.60 -10.77 -13.04
C PRO A 279 -10.49 -9.24 -13.07
N LYS A 280 -11.10 -8.62 -14.09
CA LYS A 280 -11.01 -7.19 -14.39
C LYS A 280 -12.34 -6.66 -14.88
N LEU A 281 -12.76 -5.51 -14.37
CA LEU A 281 -14.07 -4.95 -14.63
C LEU A 281 -14.01 -3.79 -15.62
N LEU A 282 -15.01 -3.73 -16.50
CA LEU A 282 -15.25 -2.62 -17.40
C LEU A 282 -16.73 -2.25 -17.37
N ALA A 283 -17.02 -1.05 -16.86
CA ALA A 283 -18.36 -0.47 -16.91
C ALA A 283 -18.63 0.15 -18.29
N LEU A 284 -19.56 -0.43 -19.05
CA LEU A 284 -20.16 0.17 -20.24
C LEU A 284 -21.58 0.65 -19.89
N GLY A 285 -22.10 1.66 -20.60
CA GLY A 285 -23.38 2.28 -20.22
C GLY A 285 -24.55 1.28 -20.06
N ASP A 286 -24.63 0.30 -20.96
CA ASP A 286 -25.68 -0.71 -21.01
C ASP A 286 -25.36 -1.98 -20.20
N ARG A 287 -24.09 -2.27 -19.93
CA ARG A 287 -23.64 -3.54 -19.31
C ARG A 287 -22.36 -3.39 -18.48
N LEU A 288 -22.19 -4.24 -17.49
CA LEU A 288 -20.91 -4.46 -16.82
C LEU A 288 -20.23 -5.68 -17.44
N ILE A 289 -18.98 -5.54 -17.88
CA ILE A 289 -18.17 -6.65 -18.42
C ILE A 289 -17.08 -7.02 -17.42
N LEU A 290 -16.88 -8.32 -17.22
CA LEU A 290 -15.78 -8.90 -16.49
C LEU A 290 -14.90 -9.71 -17.44
N TYR A 291 -13.61 -9.44 -17.45
CA TYR A 291 -12.61 -10.23 -18.17
C TYR A 291 -11.82 -11.07 -17.17
N THR A 292 -11.56 -12.32 -17.51
CA THR A 292 -10.76 -13.24 -16.71
C THR A 292 -9.79 -13.96 -17.63
N PRO A 293 -8.49 -13.62 -17.60
CA PRO A 293 -7.48 -14.51 -18.12
C PRO A 293 -7.58 -15.87 -17.44
N SER A 294 -7.48 -16.94 -18.21
CA SER A 294 -7.67 -18.29 -17.71
C SER A 294 -6.59 -19.22 -18.26
N TRP A 295 -6.20 -20.19 -17.43
CA TRP A 295 -5.24 -21.23 -17.80
C TRP A 295 -5.98 -22.52 -18.09
N SER A 296 -5.69 -23.18 -19.22
CA SER A 296 -6.16 -24.53 -19.50
C SER A 296 -5.09 -25.55 -19.09
N PRO A 297 -5.33 -26.37 -18.06
CA PRO A 297 -4.41 -27.46 -17.70
C PRO A 297 -4.24 -28.49 -18.83
N GLU A 298 -5.32 -28.76 -19.56
CA GLU A 298 -5.35 -29.71 -20.68
C GLU A 298 -4.54 -29.21 -21.88
N ARG A 299 -4.84 -27.99 -22.34
CA ARG A 299 -4.24 -27.42 -23.56
C ARG A 299 -2.89 -26.73 -23.31
N ARG A 300 -2.55 -26.42 -22.05
CA ARG A 300 -1.36 -25.66 -21.64
C ARG A 300 -1.26 -24.26 -22.29
N VAL A 301 -2.41 -23.63 -22.54
CA VAL A 301 -2.50 -22.27 -23.10
C VAL A 301 -3.21 -21.31 -22.15
N ARG A 302 -3.00 -20.01 -22.38
CA ARG A 302 -3.73 -18.93 -21.73
C ARG A 302 -4.69 -18.27 -22.70
N GLU A 303 -5.90 -18.00 -22.23
CA GLU A 303 -6.95 -17.35 -23.01
C GLU A 303 -7.74 -16.43 -22.09
N THR A 304 -8.17 -15.27 -22.59
CA THR A 304 -9.05 -14.38 -21.82
C THR A 304 -10.50 -14.64 -22.19
N PHE A 305 -11.34 -14.84 -21.18
CA PHE A 305 -12.79 -14.95 -21.34
C PHE A 305 -13.49 -13.72 -20.77
N ALA A 306 -14.59 -13.32 -21.38
CA ALA A 306 -15.47 -12.28 -20.89
C ALA A 306 -16.80 -12.86 -20.41
N PHE A 307 -17.31 -12.30 -19.32
CA PHE A 307 -18.69 -12.41 -18.87
C PHE A 307 -19.29 -11.02 -18.84
N TYR A 308 -20.59 -10.87 -19.07
CA TYR A 308 -21.23 -9.56 -18.94
C TYR A 308 -22.64 -9.66 -18.36
N THR A 309 -23.09 -8.58 -17.74
CA THR A 309 -24.45 -8.48 -17.18
C THR A 309 -25.08 -7.15 -17.58
N ARG A 310 -26.41 -7.18 -17.83
CA ARG A 310 -27.23 -6.00 -18.15
C ARG A 310 -28.10 -5.54 -16.98
N ASP A 311 -28.16 -6.31 -15.90
CA ASP A 311 -28.99 -6.06 -14.72
C ASP A 311 -28.23 -6.17 -13.39
N GLY A 312 -27.01 -6.72 -13.39
CA GLY A 312 -26.20 -6.97 -12.20
C GLY A 312 -26.42 -8.35 -11.57
N GLU A 313 -27.45 -9.09 -12.00
CA GLU A 313 -27.87 -10.36 -11.43
C GLU A 313 -27.60 -11.53 -12.38
N ARG A 314 -27.95 -11.37 -13.66
CA ARG A 314 -27.79 -12.39 -14.69
C ARG A 314 -26.52 -12.11 -15.49
N TRP A 315 -25.63 -13.08 -15.52
CA TRP A 315 -24.35 -13.00 -16.22
C TRP A 315 -24.35 -13.94 -17.42
N GLU A 316 -24.06 -13.38 -18.60
CA GLU A 316 -23.89 -14.10 -19.87
C GLU A 316 -22.40 -14.35 -20.13
N GLY A 317 -22.07 -15.48 -20.75
CA GLY A 317 -20.69 -15.92 -21.03
C GLY A 317 -20.46 -17.39 -20.64
N PRO A 318 -19.20 -17.88 -20.70
CA PRO A 318 -18.00 -17.15 -21.13
C PRO A 318 -17.96 -16.91 -22.64
N VAL A 319 -17.50 -15.73 -23.06
CA VAL A 319 -17.17 -15.38 -24.45
C VAL A 319 -15.64 -15.32 -24.59
N SER A 320 -15.07 -16.09 -25.51
CA SER A 320 -13.63 -16.00 -25.79
C SER A 320 -13.26 -14.62 -26.34
N CYS A 321 -12.23 -14.00 -25.75
CA CYS A 321 -11.60 -12.76 -26.23
C CYS A 321 -10.26 -13.03 -26.93
N GLY A 322 -9.92 -14.30 -27.17
CA GLY A 322 -8.69 -14.74 -27.82
C GLY A 322 -7.57 -15.17 -26.87
N GLU A 323 -6.54 -15.82 -27.44
CA GLU A 323 -5.36 -16.37 -26.76
C GLU A 323 -4.36 -15.27 -26.34
N TYR A 324 -4.87 -14.41 -25.46
CA TYR A 324 -4.19 -13.29 -24.84
C TYR A 324 -4.40 -13.34 -23.34
N VAL A 325 -3.47 -12.77 -22.58
CA VAL A 325 -3.71 -12.40 -21.18
C VAL A 325 -3.97 -10.91 -21.11
N PHE A 326 -5.21 -10.54 -20.81
CA PHE A 326 -5.59 -9.13 -20.64
C PHE A 326 -5.15 -8.59 -19.28
N TRP A 327 -4.86 -7.29 -19.22
CA TRP A 327 -4.63 -6.59 -17.96
C TRP A 327 -5.79 -5.68 -17.53
N ARG A 328 -5.93 -4.44 -18.01
CA ARG A 328 -7.14 -3.63 -17.74
C ARG A 328 -7.61 -2.90 -18.98
N PRO A 329 -8.83 -3.21 -19.48
CA PRO A 329 -9.45 -2.41 -20.51
C PRO A 329 -9.74 -0.97 -20.05
N ARG A 330 -9.58 -0.02 -20.97
CA ARG A 330 -9.78 1.41 -20.76
C ARG A 330 -10.56 2.01 -21.92
N ARG A 331 -11.50 2.90 -21.62
CA ARG A 331 -12.27 3.62 -22.64
C ARG A 331 -11.54 4.88 -23.10
N LEU A 332 -11.61 5.15 -24.39
CA LEU A 332 -11.24 6.42 -25.00
C LEU A 332 -12.28 6.74 -26.09
N GLY A 333 -13.23 7.63 -25.77
CA GLY A 333 -14.41 7.87 -26.60
C GLY A 333 -15.30 6.62 -26.71
N ASP A 334 -15.58 6.23 -27.96
CA ASP A 334 -16.39 5.05 -28.31
C ASP A 334 -15.56 3.76 -28.45
N GLU A 335 -14.24 3.86 -28.35
CA GLU A 335 -13.34 2.72 -28.42
C GLU A 335 -12.89 2.30 -27.01
N ILE A 336 -12.62 1.02 -26.86
CA ILE A 336 -12.05 0.39 -25.68
C ILE A 336 -10.70 -0.16 -26.09
N TYR A 337 -9.66 0.13 -25.31
CA TYR A 337 -8.31 -0.38 -25.53
C TYR A 337 -7.89 -1.27 -24.37
N VAL A 338 -7.08 -2.29 -24.64
CA VAL A 338 -6.45 -3.11 -23.61
C VAL A 338 -5.03 -3.45 -24.03
N ALA A 339 -4.10 -3.37 -23.08
CA ALA A 339 -2.78 -3.95 -23.21
C ALA A 339 -2.87 -5.42 -22.81
N ALA A 340 -2.44 -6.31 -23.70
CA ALA A 340 -2.55 -7.75 -23.55
C ALA A 340 -1.27 -8.43 -24.02
N TYR A 341 -0.75 -9.37 -23.25
CA TYR A 341 0.48 -10.07 -23.60
C TYR A 341 0.20 -11.49 -24.08
N ARG A 342 1.10 -12.00 -24.93
CA ARG A 342 1.11 -13.40 -25.36
C ARG A 342 2.45 -14.03 -24.97
N PRO A 343 2.46 -15.09 -24.15
CA PRO A 343 3.68 -15.82 -23.86
C PRO A 343 4.07 -16.68 -25.08
N GLU A 344 5.04 -16.22 -25.86
CA GLU A 344 5.63 -16.97 -26.99
C GLU A 344 7.15 -17.03 -26.81
N GLY A 345 7.66 -18.22 -26.46
CA GLY A 345 9.10 -18.44 -26.18
C GLY A 345 9.69 -17.51 -25.11
N GLU A 346 10.96 -17.13 -25.27
CA GLU A 346 11.67 -16.17 -24.39
C GLU A 346 11.31 -14.69 -24.68
N GLY A 347 10.48 -14.43 -25.69
CA GLY A 347 10.25 -13.10 -26.25
C GLY A 347 8.78 -12.67 -26.21
N TRP A 348 8.14 -12.68 -25.03
CA TRP A 348 6.72 -12.29 -24.91
C TRP A 348 6.46 -10.97 -25.62
N GLU A 349 5.36 -10.93 -26.37
CA GLU A 349 4.92 -9.71 -27.05
C GLU A 349 3.80 -9.05 -26.25
N LEU A 350 3.93 -7.74 -26.05
CA LEU A 350 2.90 -6.90 -25.45
C LEU A 350 2.15 -6.17 -26.56
N HIS A 351 0.86 -6.47 -26.73
CA HIS A 351 0.02 -5.92 -27.79
C HIS A 351 -0.97 -4.91 -27.23
N LEU A 352 -1.28 -3.90 -28.03
CA LEU A 352 -2.45 -3.06 -27.85
C LEU A 352 -3.58 -3.62 -28.71
N LEU A 353 -4.71 -3.93 -28.09
CA LEU A 353 -5.94 -4.34 -28.76
C LEU A 353 -7.02 -3.29 -28.58
N LYS A 354 -7.95 -3.19 -29.53
CA LYS A 354 -9.13 -2.32 -29.43
C LYS A 354 -10.44 -3.04 -29.72
N SER A 355 -11.53 -2.53 -29.16
CA SER A 355 -12.89 -3.03 -29.34
C SER A 355 -13.92 -1.91 -29.21
N ARG A 356 -15.09 -2.06 -29.85
CA ARG A 356 -16.25 -1.18 -29.66
C ARG A 356 -17.31 -1.78 -28.74
N ASP A 357 -17.42 -3.10 -28.72
CA ASP A 357 -18.43 -3.83 -27.93
C ASP A 357 -17.87 -4.43 -26.63
N GLY A 358 -16.54 -4.40 -26.46
CA GLY A 358 -15.82 -5.01 -25.34
C GLY A 358 -15.70 -6.53 -25.44
N LEU A 359 -16.17 -7.16 -26.53
CA LEU A 359 -16.17 -8.62 -26.69
C LEU A 359 -15.32 -9.06 -27.87
N LYS A 360 -15.40 -8.32 -28.99
CA LYS A 360 -14.62 -8.58 -30.20
C LYS A 360 -13.45 -7.62 -30.27
N TRP A 361 -12.25 -8.18 -30.24
CA TRP A 361 -11.00 -7.41 -30.17
C TRP A 361 -10.25 -7.45 -31.50
N ARG A 362 -9.63 -6.32 -31.85
CA ARG A 362 -8.77 -6.18 -33.03
C ARG A 362 -7.40 -5.70 -32.59
N TYR A 363 -6.36 -6.24 -33.21
CA TYR A 363 -5.00 -5.77 -33.02
C TYR A 363 -4.85 -4.31 -33.47
N VAL A 364 -4.05 -3.54 -32.74
CA VAL A 364 -3.63 -2.18 -33.10
C VAL A 364 -2.14 -2.16 -33.40
N THR A 365 -1.32 -2.50 -32.40
CA THR A 365 0.14 -2.53 -32.52
C THR A 365 0.77 -3.46 -31.49
N THR A 366 2.06 -3.76 -31.68
CA THR A 366 2.91 -4.41 -30.68
C THR A 366 3.66 -3.32 -29.93
N MET A 367 3.25 -3.06 -28.69
CA MET A 367 3.80 -2.00 -27.84
C MET A 367 5.25 -2.27 -27.42
N TYR A 368 5.60 -3.55 -27.23
CA TYR A 368 6.93 -3.97 -26.81
C TYR A 368 7.19 -5.45 -27.14
N ARG A 369 8.45 -5.81 -27.39
CA ARG A 369 8.90 -7.20 -27.60
C ARG A 369 10.03 -7.54 -26.66
N GLY A 370 9.94 -8.71 -26.02
CA GLY A 370 10.99 -9.22 -25.15
C GLY A 370 10.80 -8.88 -23.67
N ASP A 371 11.84 -9.15 -22.89
CA ASP A 371 11.91 -9.00 -21.42
C ASP A 371 10.79 -9.66 -20.60
N MET A 372 9.99 -10.52 -21.25
CA MET A 372 8.79 -11.12 -20.65
C MET A 372 7.88 -10.05 -20.03
N VAL A 373 7.69 -8.92 -20.74
CA VAL A 373 6.80 -7.84 -20.32
C VAL A 373 5.37 -8.35 -20.28
N ASN A 374 4.66 -8.05 -19.20
CA ASN A 374 3.30 -8.49 -18.96
C ASN A 374 2.55 -7.42 -18.16
N GLU A 375 1.42 -7.78 -17.50
CA GLU A 375 0.64 -6.96 -16.57
C GLU A 375 0.79 -5.45 -16.79
N THR A 376 0.15 -4.95 -17.86
CA THR A 376 0.36 -3.58 -18.35
C THR A 376 -0.89 -2.73 -18.19
N GLU A 377 -0.79 -1.71 -17.35
CA GLU A 377 -1.85 -0.75 -17.11
C GLU A 377 -1.80 0.39 -18.14
N LEU A 378 -2.97 0.88 -18.57
CA LEU A 378 -3.10 1.99 -19.52
C LEU A 378 -3.76 3.19 -18.84
N LEU A 379 -3.25 4.39 -19.17
CA LEU A 379 -3.88 5.67 -18.85
C LEU A 379 -3.86 6.56 -20.10
N PHE A 380 -5.03 7.07 -20.49
CA PHE A 380 -5.17 8.02 -21.59
C PHE A 380 -5.31 9.45 -21.05
N ARG A 381 -4.63 10.39 -21.70
CA ARG A 381 -4.65 11.83 -21.42
C ARG A 381 -4.81 12.59 -22.72
N GLY A 382 -6.06 12.75 -23.15
CA GLY A 382 -6.35 13.30 -24.48
C GLY A 382 -5.87 12.36 -25.58
N ASP A 383 -4.98 12.85 -26.43
CA ASP A 383 -4.33 12.11 -27.52
C ASP A 383 -3.07 11.35 -27.07
N GLU A 384 -2.63 11.50 -25.82
CA GLU A 384 -1.48 10.79 -25.29
C GLU A 384 -1.90 9.54 -24.48
N ALA A 385 -1.08 8.50 -24.56
CA ALA A 385 -1.22 7.30 -23.76
C ALA A 385 0.06 7.05 -22.95
N VAL A 386 -0.11 6.71 -21.68
CA VAL A 386 0.95 6.20 -20.81
C VAL A 386 0.59 4.79 -20.40
N ALA A 387 1.53 3.87 -20.54
CA ALA A 387 1.41 2.52 -20.05
C ALA A 387 2.47 2.22 -18.99
N LEU A 388 2.11 1.44 -17.97
CA LEU A 388 3.02 0.99 -16.94
C LEU A 388 2.99 -0.53 -16.87
N ALA A 389 4.12 -1.17 -17.12
CA ALA A 389 4.20 -2.61 -17.31
C ALA A 389 5.17 -3.29 -16.33
N ARG A 390 4.78 -4.49 -15.89
CA ARG A 390 5.66 -5.41 -15.16
C ARG A 390 6.68 -6.04 -16.11
N VAL A 391 7.88 -6.30 -15.58
CA VAL A 391 8.98 -6.95 -16.32
C VAL A 391 9.53 -8.13 -15.51
N GLU A 392 9.59 -9.32 -16.10
CA GLU A 392 10.17 -10.50 -15.45
C GLU A 392 11.68 -10.63 -15.65
N LYS A 393 12.20 -10.20 -16.81
CA LYS A 393 13.64 -10.29 -17.10
C LYS A 393 14.42 -9.25 -16.29
N ARG A 394 15.59 -9.65 -15.77
CA ARG A 394 16.47 -8.75 -15.01
C ARG A 394 17.12 -7.71 -15.95
N PRO A 395 17.30 -6.44 -15.51
CA PRO A 395 16.80 -5.86 -14.26
C PRO A 395 15.27 -5.66 -14.30
N ARG A 396 14.55 -6.15 -13.28
CA ARG A 396 13.07 -6.24 -13.23
C ARG A 396 12.35 -4.90 -13.02
N ARG A 397 13.02 -3.79 -13.30
CA ARG A 397 12.44 -2.44 -13.14
C ARG A 397 11.29 -2.28 -14.12
N ALA A 398 10.17 -1.73 -13.63
CA ALA A 398 8.95 -1.54 -14.41
C ALA A 398 9.22 -0.73 -15.68
N LEU A 399 8.46 -0.99 -16.74
CA LEU A 399 8.58 -0.28 -18.00
C LEU A 399 7.48 0.79 -18.10
N VAL A 400 7.88 2.03 -18.35
CA VAL A 400 6.99 3.14 -18.69
C VAL A 400 6.99 3.25 -20.20
N LEU A 401 5.82 3.04 -20.82
CA LEU A 401 5.65 3.19 -22.25
C LEU A 401 4.79 4.41 -22.56
N ARG A 402 5.08 5.09 -23.66
CA ARG A 402 4.36 6.30 -24.08
C ARG A 402 4.09 6.28 -25.57
N SER A 403 2.91 6.75 -25.95
CA SER A 403 2.48 6.84 -27.33
C SER A 403 1.52 8.02 -27.53
N LYS A 404 1.35 8.44 -28.79
CA LYS A 404 0.34 9.40 -29.21
C LYS A 404 -0.63 8.73 -30.16
N TYR A 405 -1.87 9.19 -30.20
CA TYR A 405 -2.89 8.72 -31.15
C TYR A 405 -2.32 8.78 -32.59
N PRO A 406 -2.49 7.74 -33.42
CA PRO A 406 -3.37 6.56 -33.28
C PRO A 406 -2.81 5.37 -32.47
N PHE A 407 -1.76 5.60 -31.69
CA PHE A 407 -1.12 4.62 -30.79
C PHE A 407 -0.38 3.49 -31.49
N GLU A 408 0.13 3.73 -32.69
CA GLU A 408 0.83 2.73 -33.50
C GLU A 408 2.29 2.57 -33.10
N GLU A 409 2.93 3.63 -32.60
CA GLU A 409 4.33 3.64 -32.18
C GLU A 409 4.47 3.91 -30.68
N TRP A 410 5.29 3.11 -30.00
CA TRP A 410 5.50 3.20 -28.55
C TRP A 410 6.97 3.41 -28.22
N SER A 411 7.23 4.42 -27.40
CA SER A 411 8.52 4.59 -26.73
C SER A 411 8.49 3.87 -25.38
N ALA A 412 9.64 3.35 -24.95
CA ALA A 412 9.76 2.62 -23.69
C ALA A 412 10.99 3.08 -22.88
N ARG A 413 10.81 3.26 -21.57
CA ARG A 413 11.85 3.63 -20.61
C ARG A 413 11.69 2.82 -19.33
N ARG A 414 12.81 2.35 -18.77
CA ARG A 414 12.78 1.66 -17.48
C ARG A 414 12.62 2.67 -16.35
N SER A 415 11.74 2.38 -15.41
CA SER A 415 11.57 3.13 -14.18
C SER A 415 12.69 2.86 -13.17
N ASN A 416 12.66 3.53 -12.03
CA ASN A 416 13.59 3.33 -10.91
C ASN A 416 13.21 2.16 -9.98
N LEU A 417 11.95 1.71 -10.00
CA LEU A 417 11.46 0.65 -9.10
C LEU A 417 11.02 -0.60 -9.84
N VAL A 418 11.13 -1.74 -9.16
CA VAL A 418 10.37 -2.95 -9.51
C VAL A 418 8.94 -2.73 -9.05
N LEU A 419 7.98 -2.90 -9.96
CA LEU A 419 6.55 -2.85 -9.67
C LEU A 419 5.87 -4.02 -10.37
N GLN A 420 5.04 -4.76 -9.64
CA GLN A 420 4.17 -5.78 -10.24
C GLN A 420 2.71 -5.37 -10.09
N SER A 421 1.86 -5.94 -10.95
CA SER A 421 0.42 -5.73 -10.93
C SER A 421 -0.02 -4.25 -10.88
N PRO A 422 0.49 -3.37 -11.77
CA PRO A 422 0.16 -1.94 -11.71
C PRO A 422 -1.34 -1.69 -11.90
N ALA A 423 -1.86 -0.70 -11.18
CA ALA A 423 -3.11 -0.01 -11.45
C ALA A 423 -2.84 1.50 -11.39
N MET A 424 -3.47 2.27 -12.26
CA MET A 424 -3.09 3.66 -12.49
C MET A 424 -4.33 4.49 -12.82
N ILE A 425 -4.42 5.66 -12.20
CA ILE A 425 -5.46 6.66 -12.45
C ILE A 425 -4.86 8.06 -12.45
N GLU A 426 -5.53 8.98 -13.13
CA GLU A 426 -5.30 10.40 -12.93
C GLU A 426 -6.12 10.91 -11.74
N HIS A 427 -5.46 11.63 -10.84
CA HIS A 427 -6.08 12.17 -9.65
C HIS A 427 -5.44 13.50 -9.25
N ARG A 428 -6.20 14.60 -9.31
CA ARG A 428 -5.74 15.95 -8.94
C ARG A 428 -4.41 16.36 -9.60
N GLY A 429 -4.28 16.07 -10.90
CA GLY A 429 -3.08 16.37 -11.69
C GLY A 429 -1.93 15.36 -11.53
N LEU A 430 -2.02 14.45 -10.57
CA LEU A 430 -1.05 13.37 -10.36
C LEU A 430 -1.45 12.12 -11.14
N ILE A 431 -0.47 11.36 -11.61
CA ILE A 431 -0.66 9.95 -11.99
C ILE A 431 -0.46 9.12 -10.73
N VAL A 432 -1.55 8.72 -10.08
CA VAL A 432 -1.48 7.86 -8.88
C VAL A 432 -1.45 6.41 -9.34
N VAL A 433 -0.49 5.67 -8.79
CA VAL A 433 -0.25 4.26 -9.09
C VAL A 433 -0.43 3.45 -7.82
N ALA A 434 -1.10 2.31 -7.91
CA ALA A 434 -1.06 1.26 -6.91
C ALA A 434 -0.42 0.01 -7.50
N GLY A 435 0.33 -0.74 -6.71
CA GLY A 435 0.89 -2.01 -7.17
C GLY A 435 1.72 -2.69 -6.10
N ARG A 436 2.33 -3.83 -6.47
CA ARG A 436 3.23 -4.56 -5.59
C ARG A 436 4.61 -3.94 -5.65
N VAL A 437 5.07 -3.43 -4.51
CA VAL A 437 6.45 -2.98 -4.30
C VAL A 437 7.18 -3.96 -3.39
N PHE A 438 8.50 -3.88 -3.40
CA PHE A 438 9.36 -4.80 -2.66
C PHE A 438 10.26 -4.08 -1.68
N THR A 439 10.45 -4.66 -0.49
CA THR A 439 11.30 -4.09 0.57
C THR A 439 12.79 -4.25 0.28
N ARG A 440 13.15 -5.16 -0.64
CA ARG A 440 14.51 -5.41 -1.15
C ARG A 440 14.43 -6.00 -2.57
N GLU A 441 15.57 -6.26 -3.24
CA GLU A 441 15.57 -6.79 -4.61
C GLU A 441 15.17 -8.27 -4.69
N TRP A 442 14.14 -8.58 -5.50
CA TRP A 442 13.54 -9.93 -5.54
C TRP A 442 14.26 -10.86 -6.48
N SER A 443 14.84 -11.91 -5.92
CA SER A 443 15.60 -12.90 -6.66
C SER A 443 14.74 -13.96 -7.36
N GLY A 444 13.44 -14.06 -7.08
CA GLY A 444 12.54 -15.07 -7.68
C GLY A 444 12.10 -16.21 -6.76
N GLY A 445 12.30 -16.11 -5.44
CA GLY A 445 11.87 -17.10 -4.44
C GLY A 445 10.44 -16.89 -3.91
N PRO A 446 9.94 -17.80 -3.03
CA PRO A 446 8.59 -17.68 -2.46
C PRO A 446 8.39 -16.35 -1.73
N TYR A 447 7.16 -15.81 -1.79
CA TYR A 447 6.83 -14.55 -1.13
C TYR A 447 6.97 -14.69 0.38
N MET A 448 8.07 -14.15 0.92
CA MET A 448 8.23 -14.04 2.36
C MET A 448 7.33 -12.91 2.89
N PRO A 449 6.77 -13.03 4.10
CA PRO A 449 5.81 -12.05 4.63
C PRO A 449 6.33 -10.60 4.68
N ASP A 450 7.63 -10.43 4.88
CA ASP A 450 8.32 -9.15 5.00
C ASP A 450 8.69 -8.53 3.63
N TYR A 451 8.39 -9.22 2.54
CA TYR A 451 9.02 -8.97 1.25
C TYR A 451 8.23 -8.05 0.31
N ALA A 452 6.95 -8.37 0.10
CA ALA A 452 6.06 -7.67 -0.81
C ALA A 452 5.06 -6.77 -0.05
N ARG A 453 4.76 -5.60 -0.62
CA ARG A 453 3.82 -4.62 -0.08
C ARG A 453 2.89 -4.12 -1.17
N THR A 454 1.68 -3.76 -0.78
CA THR A 454 0.77 -2.98 -1.63
C THR A 454 1.11 -1.51 -1.46
N GLY A 455 1.84 -0.95 -2.42
CA GLY A 455 2.27 0.45 -2.41
C GLY A 455 1.27 1.37 -3.10
N ILE A 456 1.16 2.60 -2.59
CA ILE A 456 0.59 3.76 -3.26
C ILE A 456 1.75 4.66 -3.69
N LEU A 457 1.83 4.98 -4.97
CA LEU A 457 2.91 5.70 -5.61
C LEU A 457 2.38 6.83 -6.50
N VAL A 458 3.27 7.70 -6.93
CA VAL A 458 3.05 8.58 -8.09
C VAL A 458 4.05 8.27 -9.19
N LEU A 459 3.61 8.37 -10.43
CA LEU A 459 4.47 8.34 -11.61
C LEU A 459 4.78 9.78 -12.05
N GLU A 460 6.05 10.17 -11.96
CA GLU A 460 6.55 11.47 -12.37
C GLU A 460 7.62 11.30 -13.45
N GLY A 461 7.32 11.76 -14.67
CA GLY A 461 8.11 11.37 -15.85
C GLY A 461 8.13 9.85 -15.96
N ASP A 462 9.31 9.24 -15.86
CA ASP A 462 9.47 7.78 -15.90
C ASP A 462 9.78 7.19 -14.52
N ARG A 463 9.75 8.00 -13.45
CA ARG A 463 10.09 7.60 -12.09
C ARG A 463 8.85 7.32 -11.25
N LEU A 464 8.87 6.18 -10.57
CA LEU A 464 7.90 5.80 -9.54
C LEU A 464 8.40 6.27 -8.17
N LYS A 465 7.56 7.01 -7.46
CA LYS A 465 7.82 7.53 -6.12
C LYS A 465 6.81 6.97 -5.13
N LEU A 466 7.28 6.17 -4.17
CA LEU A 466 6.44 5.58 -3.12
C LEU A 466 5.93 6.67 -2.18
N LEU A 467 4.61 6.75 -1.99
CA LEU A 467 3.99 7.65 -1.04
C LEU A 467 3.66 6.95 0.28
N MET A 468 3.06 5.77 0.20
CA MET A 468 2.55 5.03 1.36
C MET A 468 2.51 3.53 1.05
N GLU A 469 2.64 2.69 2.08
CA GLU A 469 2.31 1.27 1.99
C GLU A 469 0.96 1.03 2.67
N LEU A 470 0.02 0.39 1.96
CA LEU A 470 -1.22 -0.09 2.56
C LEU A 470 -0.94 -1.30 3.47
N PRO A 471 -1.79 -1.56 4.48
CA PRO A 471 -1.64 -2.72 5.36
C PRO A 471 -1.59 -4.02 4.56
N SER A 472 -0.39 -4.59 4.43
CA SER A 472 -0.12 -5.74 3.56
C SER A 472 1.15 -6.52 3.87
N ALA A 473 1.14 -7.82 3.60
CA ALA A 473 2.26 -8.75 3.81
C ALA A 473 2.03 -10.05 3.02
N GLY A 474 3.12 -10.80 2.80
CA GLY A 474 3.12 -12.07 2.07
C GLY A 474 2.64 -11.92 0.62
N ASP A 475 1.78 -12.83 0.15
CA ASP A 475 1.16 -12.64 -1.15
C ASP A 475 0.09 -11.54 -1.07
N THR A 476 0.27 -10.48 -1.87
CA THR A 476 -0.50 -9.25 -1.74
C THR A 476 -0.50 -8.40 -3.01
N ALA A 477 -1.23 -7.27 -3.01
CA ALA A 477 -1.41 -6.33 -4.11
C ALA A 477 -2.47 -6.76 -5.13
N TYR A 478 -2.13 -6.73 -6.42
CA TYR A 478 -3.07 -6.73 -7.55
C TYR A 478 -4.24 -5.77 -7.33
N PRO A 479 -3.93 -4.47 -7.14
CA PRO A 479 -4.95 -3.52 -6.78
C PRO A 479 -5.91 -3.22 -7.93
N GLY A 480 -7.18 -3.01 -7.62
CA GLY A 480 -8.09 -2.25 -8.46
C GLY A 480 -8.21 -0.81 -7.95
N MET A 481 -8.37 0.17 -8.83
CA MET A 481 -8.50 1.58 -8.43
C MET A 481 -9.76 2.20 -9.04
N LEU A 482 -10.57 2.81 -8.18
CA LEU A 482 -11.81 3.48 -8.56
C LEU A 482 -11.83 4.91 -7.97
N PRO A 483 -11.78 5.97 -8.80
CA PRO A 483 -12.03 7.32 -8.34
C PRO A 483 -13.43 7.46 -7.73
N LEU A 484 -13.51 8.17 -6.60
CA LEU A 484 -14.74 8.45 -5.86
C LEU A 484 -14.96 9.96 -5.73
N GLU A 485 -16.18 10.33 -5.36
CA GLU A 485 -16.55 11.72 -5.03
C GLU A 485 -15.72 12.28 -3.86
N GLY A 486 -15.54 13.61 -3.87
CA GLY A 486 -14.76 14.33 -2.86
C GLY A 486 -13.24 14.17 -3.00
N GLY A 487 -12.75 13.70 -4.15
CA GLY A 487 -11.33 13.43 -4.35
C GLY A 487 -10.81 12.27 -3.53
N ARG A 488 -11.64 11.24 -3.36
CA ARG A 488 -11.26 9.96 -2.75
C ARG A 488 -11.00 8.91 -3.83
N ILE A 489 -10.34 7.83 -3.44
CA ILE A 489 -10.03 6.69 -4.30
C ILE A 489 -10.32 5.43 -3.49
N ALA A 490 -11.12 4.53 -4.05
CA ALA A 490 -11.23 3.16 -3.57
C ALA A 490 -10.12 2.32 -4.20
N VAL A 491 -9.34 1.64 -3.36
CA VAL A 491 -8.26 0.74 -3.76
C VAL A 491 -8.58 -0.65 -3.22
N SER A 492 -9.11 -1.54 -4.07
CA SER A 492 -9.23 -2.95 -3.71
C SER A 492 -7.86 -3.59 -3.83
N TYR A 493 -7.50 -4.52 -2.95
CA TYR A 493 -6.28 -5.32 -3.04
C TYR A 493 -6.45 -6.61 -2.25
N TYR A 494 -5.62 -7.62 -2.51
CA TYR A 494 -5.59 -8.81 -1.67
C TYR A 494 -4.35 -8.83 -0.79
N SER A 495 -4.41 -9.54 0.33
CA SER A 495 -3.27 -9.68 1.21
C SER A 495 -3.41 -10.84 2.19
N SER A 496 -2.29 -11.44 2.56
CA SER A 496 -2.24 -12.47 3.60
C SER A 496 -1.88 -11.91 4.99
N HIS A 497 -1.77 -10.58 5.15
CA HIS A 497 -1.25 -9.94 6.36
C HIS A 497 -1.99 -10.27 7.66
N GLU A 498 -3.31 -10.43 7.67
CA GLU A 498 -4.03 -10.73 8.92
C GLU A 498 -3.71 -12.12 9.48
N ARG A 499 -3.30 -13.06 8.63
CA ARG A 499 -2.84 -14.38 9.06
C ARG A 499 -1.39 -14.36 9.54
N TYR A 500 -0.65 -13.29 9.23
CA TYR A 500 0.74 -13.06 9.65
C TYR A 500 0.83 -12.18 10.89
N LEU A 501 0.07 -11.08 10.91
CA LEU A 501 0.13 -9.98 11.88
C LEU A 501 -1.00 -10.05 12.92
N GLY A 502 -1.63 -11.22 13.07
CA GLY A 502 -2.92 -11.41 13.75
C GLY A 502 -3.11 -10.60 15.02
N GLU A 503 -4.37 -10.21 15.28
CA GLU A 503 -4.78 -9.28 16.35
C GLU A 503 -4.53 -9.79 17.78
N ASP A 504 -4.03 -11.02 17.94
CA ASP A 504 -3.84 -11.71 19.22
C ASP A 504 -2.45 -12.37 19.28
N LEU A 505 -1.41 -11.54 19.35
CA LEU A 505 0.00 -11.95 19.43
C LEU A 505 0.35 -12.77 20.69
N LEU A 506 -0.54 -12.83 21.68
CA LEU A 506 -0.32 -13.62 22.89
C LEU A 506 -0.65 -15.09 22.71
N SER A 507 -1.46 -15.48 21.71
CA SER A 507 -2.01 -16.83 21.72
C SER A 507 -1.25 -17.85 20.86
N ARG A 508 -0.63 -17.56 19.71
CA ARG A 508 0.07 -18.61 18.92
C ARG A 508 1.21 -18.10 18.03
N TYR A 509 2.46 -18.42 18.40
CA TYR A 509 3.52 -18.63 17.41
C TYR A 509 3.11 -19.82 16.53
N ARG A 510 2.55 -19.57 15.34
CA ARG A 510 2.43 -20.62 14.32
C ARG A 510 3.70 -20.59 13.45
N PRO A 511 4.40 -21.72 13.27
CA PRO A 511 5.48 -21.80 12.30
C PRO A 511 4.95 -21.48 10.90
N TYR A 512 5.81 -20.84 10.09
CA TYR A 512 5.55 -20.48 8.70
C TYR A 512 5.16 -21.73 7.87
N THR A 513 3.87 -21.99 7.70
CA THR A 513 3.39 -22.99 6.74
C THR A 513 2.86 -22.27 5.50
N GLN A 514 3.13 -22.77 4.30
CA GLN A 514 2.84 -22.11 3.02
C GLN A 514 1.34 -21.89 2.71
N ASP A 515 0.42 -22.16 3.65
CA ASP A 515 -1.05 -22.15 3.48
C ASP A 515 -1.73 -20.85 3.98
N TYR A 516 -1.10 -19.69 3.84
CA TYR A 516 -1.72 -18.43 4.25
C TYR A 516 -2.61 -17.87 3.13
N LYS A 517 -3.86 -18.31 3.15
CA LYS A 517 -4.89 -17.92 2.20
C LYS A 517 -5.21 -16.41 2.33
N PRO A 518 -4.98 -15.60 1.28
CA PRO A 518 -5.21 -14.16 1.33
C PRO A 518 -6.68 -13.78 1.47
N GLY A 519 -6.92 -12.65 2.14
CA GLY A 519 -8.20 -11.95 2.15
C GLY A 519 -8.24 -10.82 1.12
N ILE A 520 -9.44 -10.31 0.85
CA ILE A 520 -9.69 -9.14 0.01
C ILE A 520 -9.99 -7.94 0.90
N TYR A 521 -9.29 -6.85 0.62
CA TYR A 521 -9.38 -5.59 1.36
C TYR A 521 -9.74 -4.46 0.42
N LEU A 522 -10.33 -3.43 0.99
CA LEU A 522 -10.64 -2.19 0.30
C LEU A 522 -10.20 -1.02 1.16
N ALA A 523 -9.21 -0.27 0.66
CA ALA A 523 -8.79 0.98 1.27
C ALA A 523 -9.48 2.16 0.58
N ILE A 524 -10.07 3.06 1.36
CA ILE A 524 -10.57 4.34 0.87
C ILE A 524 -9.52 5.39 1.23
N ILE A 525 -8.86 5.96 0.23
CA ILE A 525 -7.77 6.92 0.42
C ILE A 525 -8.06 8.25 -0.26
N SER A 526 -7.33 9.29 0.09
CA SER A 526 -7.15 10.49 -0.74
C SER A 526 -5.68 10.86 -0.82
N VAL A 527 -5.26 11.40 -1.96
CA VAL A 527 -3.89 11.89 -2.18
C VAL A 527 -3.94 13.41 -2.32
N HIS A 528 -3.12 14.10 -1.54
CA HIS A 528 -3.03 15.54 -1.49
C HIS A 528 -1.62 15.96 -1.94
N PRO A 529 -1.49 16.70 -3.06
CA PRO A 529 -0.20 17.10 -3.61
C PRO A 529 0.58 18.04 -2.68
#